data_AF-A0A519UUX3-F1
#
_entry.id   AF-A0A519UUX3-F1
#
_cell.length_a   1.000
_cell.length_b   1.000
_cell.length_c   1.000
_cell.angle_alpha   90.00
_cell.angle_beta   90.00
_cell.angle_gamma   90.00
#
_symmetry.space_group_name_H-M   'P 1'
#
loop_
_entity.id
_entity.type
_entity.pdbx_description
1 polymer ?
#
loop_
_entity_poly.entity_id
_entity_poly.type
_entity_poly.pdbx_seq_one_letter_code
_entity_poly.pdbx_strand_id
1 'polypeptide(L)' 'MPSYLGAIGTALPAHRLAQPVIADFMARALELDAGGTRKLRALYRVSGIEHRYSVLPD' A
#
# COMPACT_ATOMS: atom_id res chain seq x y z
N MET A 1 31.45 -24.17 -10.90
CA MET A 1 31.61 -23.12 -9.87
C MET A 1 30.24 -22.81 -9.28
N PRO A 2 30.06 -22.86 -7.95
CA PRO A 2 28.80 -22.45 -7.34
C PRO A 2 28.68 -20.92 -7.33
N SER A 3 27.47 -20.42 -7.57
CA SER A 3 27.17 -18.99 -7.44
C SER A 3 26.93 -18.65 -5.96
N TYR A 4 27.33 -17.46 -5.55
CA TYR A 4 27.06 -16.93 -4.21
C TYR A 4 26.55 -15.50 -4.29
N LEU A 5 25.73 -15.11 -3.32
CA LEU A 5 25.12 -13.78 -3.24
C LEU A 5 26.05 -12.85 -2.43
N GLY A 6 26.60 -11.83 -3.09
CA GLY A 6 27.60 -10.94 -2.48
C GLY A 6 27.02 -9.79 -1.66
N ALA A 7 25.92 -9.17 -2.11
CA ALA A 7 25.20 -8.14 -1.37
C ALA A 7 23.79 -7.92 -1.95
N ILE A 8 22.87 -7.40 -1.11
CA ILE A 8 21.57 -6.85 -1.51
C ILE A 8 21.42 -5.49 -0.83
N GLY A 9 21.06 -4.48 -1.62
CA GLY A 9 20.61 -3.17 -1.12
C GLY A 9 19.12 -2.98 -1.38
N THR A 10 18.43 -2.30 -0.47
CA THR A 10 17.02 -1.92 -0.62
C THR A 10 16.82 -0.46 -0.19
N ALA A 11 15.76 0.18 -0.71
CA ALA A 11 15.35 1.52 -0.30
C ALA A 11 13.82 1.64 -0.38
N LEU A 12 13.25 2.49 0.47
CA LEU A 12 11.81 2.75 0.54
C LEU A 12 11.55 4.27 0.67
N PRO A 13 10.42 4.77 0.15
CA PRO A 13 9.97 6.15 0.41
C PRO A 13 9.77 6.46 1.90
N ALA A 14 9.66 7.74 2.26
CA ALA A 14 9.61 8.17 3.66
C ALA A 14 8.28 7.86 4.39
N HIS A 15 7.14 7.84 3.68
CA HIS A 15 5.83 7.78 4.33
C HIS A 15 5.33 6.35 4.44
N ARG A 16 5.35 5.78 5.65
CA ARG A 16 4.79 4.46 5.95
C ARG A 16 3.34 4.61 6.40
N LEU A 17 2.40 4.13 5.60
CA LEU A 17 0.97 4.26 5.84
C LEU A 17 0.32 2.90 6.06
N ALA A 18 -0.60 2.82 7.02
CA ALA A 18 -1.40 1.62 7.24
C ALA A 18 -2.36 1.42 6.06
N GLN A 19 -2.55 0.17 5.62
CA GLN A 19 -3.38 -0.17 4.48
C GLN A 19 -4.82 0.42 4.54
N PRO A 20 -5.51 0.49 5.71
CA PRO A 20 -6.82 1.15 5.79
C PRO A 20 -6.80 2.65 5.46
N VAL A 21 -5.74 3.38 5.84
CA VAL A 21 -5.57 4.81 5.53
C VAL A 21 -5.47 5.02 4.02
N ILE A 22 -4.74 4.14 3.35
CA ILE A 22 -4.59 4.15 1.90
C ILE A 22 -5.93 3.85 1.21
N ALA A 23 -6.74 2.95 1.76
CA ALA A 23 -8.08 2.67 1.22
C ALA A 23 -8.96 3.92 1.21
N ASP A 24 -8.89 4.73 2.27
CA ASP A 24 -9.66 5.97 2.39
C ASP A 24 -9.13 7.07 1.47
N PHE A 25 -7.80 7.24 1.40
CA PHE A 25 -7.17 8.13 0.43
C PHE A 25 -7.58 7.79 -1.00
N MET A 26 -7.46 6.52 -1.38
CA MET A 26 -7.77 6.05 -2.73
C MET A 26 -9.26 6.15 -3.06
N ALA A 27 -10.15 5.91 -2.08
CA ALA A 27 -11.58 6.09 -2.28
C ALA A 27 -11.93 7.55 -2.62
N ARG A 28 -11.29 8.52 -1.94
CA ARG A 28 -11.44 9.94 -2.23
C ARG A 28 -10.82 10.31 -3.57
N ALA A 29 -9.58 9.91 -3.82
CA ALA A 29 -8.83 10.26 -5.03
C ALA A 29 -9.46 9.69 -6.32
N LEU A 30 -10.14 8.55 -6.22
CA LEU A 30 -10.87 7.93 -7.33
C LEU A 30 -12.36 8.31 -7.38
N GLU A 31 -12.80 9.21 -6.49
CA GLU A 31 -14.19 9.67 -6.40
C GLU A 31 -15.21 8.51 -6.33
N LEU A 32 -14.89 7.48 -5.55
CA LEU A 32 -15.75 6.30 -5.44
C LEU A 32 -17.04 6.64 -4.71
N ASP A 33 -18.15 6.09 -5.20
CA ASP A 33 -19.41 6.10 -4.48
C ASP A 33 -19.34 5.23 -3.20
N ALA A 34 -20.41 5.23 -2.41
CA ALA A 34 -20.46 4.44 -1.18
C ALA A 34 -20.26 2.93 -1.45
N GLY A 35 -20.75 2.44 -2.59
CA GLY A 35 -20.60 1.05 -3.01
C GLY A 35 -19.15 0.69 -3.33
N GLY A 36 -18.48 1.51 -4.13
CA GLY A 36 -17.07 1.39 -4.51
C GLY A 36 -16.15 1.52 -3.31
N THR A 37 -16.39 2.52 -2.45
CA THR A 37 -15.64 2.72 -1.21
C THR A 37 -15.72 1.49 -0.31
N ARG A 38 -16.91 0.91 -0.14
CA ARG A 38 -17.09 -0.32 0.67
C ARG A 38 -16.33 -1.51 0.08
N LYS A 39 -16.37 -1.69 -1.24
CA LYS A 39 -15.64 -2.76 -1.94
C LYS A 39 -14.12 -2.58 -1.79
N LEU A 40 -13.62 -1.35 -1.97
CA LEU A 40 -12.20 -1.04 -1.85
C LEU A 40 -11.68 -1.34 -0.43
N ARG A 41 -12.40 -0.88 0.60
CA ARG A 41 -12.05 -1.17 2.00
C ARG A 41 -12.04 -2.67 2.30
N ALA A 42 -13.03 -3.41 1.79
CA ALA A 42 -13.08 -4.86 1.96
C ALA A 42 -11.88 -5.56 1.30
N LEU A 43 -11.55 -5.17 0.06
CA LEU A 43 -10.38 -5.67 -0.67
C LEU A 43 -9.08 -5.40 0.09
N TYR A 44 -8.89 -4.16 0.54
CA TYR A 44 -7.68 -3.74 1.24
C TYR A 44 -7.52 -4.46 2.58
N ARG A 45 -8.62 -4.67 3.30
CA ARG A 45 -8.63 -5.43 4.56
C ARG A 45 -8.16 -6.89 4.40
N VAL A 46 -8.47 -7.53 3.27
CA VAL A 46 -8.09 -8.94 3.01
C VAL A 46 -6.84 -9.10 2.15
N SER A 47 -6.13 -8.00 1.86
CA SER A 47 -4.95 -8.01 0.98
C SER A 47 -3.70 -8.66 1.58
N GLY A 48 -3.68 -8.89 2.89
CA GLY A 48 -2.47 -9.34 3.61
C GLY A 48 -1.39 -8.25 3.74
N ILE A 49 -1.68 -7.02 3.33
CA ILE A 49 -0.77 -5.88 3.45
C ILE A 49 -1.13 -5.09 4.71
N GLU A 50 -0.18 -4.99 5.64
CA GLU A 50 -0.36 -4.14 6.82
C GLU A 50 -0.04 -2.68 6.52
N HIS A 51 1.07 -2.43 5.81
CA HIS A 51 1.60 -1.10 5.54
C HIS A 51 2.18 -1.00 4.12
N ARG A 52 2.13 0.20 3.54
CA ARG A 52 2.86 0.53 2.31
C ARG A 52 3.68 1.80 2.51
N TYR A 53 4.76 1.90 1.75
CA TYR A 53 5.56 3.12 1.69
C TYR A 53 5.17 3.94 0.47
N SER A 54 4.95 5.23 0.67
CA SER A 54 4.51 6.19 -0.34
C SER A 54 5.45 7.40 -0.40
N VAL A 55 5.58 7.99 -1.58
CA VAL A 55 6.21 9.31 -1.76
C VAL A 55 5.24 10.45 -1.46
N LEU A 56 3.94 10.16 -1.40
CA LEU A 56 2.90 11.12 -1.05
C LEU A 56 2.60 11.05 0.45
N PRO A 57 2.49 12.19 1.15
CA PRO A 57 1.75 12.26 2.39
C PRO A 57 0.26 11.96 2.11
N ASP A 58 -0.40 11.32 3.05
CA ASP A 58 -1.79 10.81 3.01
C ASP A 58 -2.91 11.86 2.86
#